data_AF-A0A945T597-F1
#
_entry.id   AF-A0A945T597-F1
#
_cell.length_a   1.000
_cell.length_b   1.000
_cell.length_c   1.000
_cell.angle_alpha   90.00
_cell.angle_beta   90.00
_cell.angle_gamma   90.00
#
_symmetry.space_group_name_H-M   'P 1'
#
loop_
_entity.id
_entity.type
_entity.pdbx_description
1 polymer ?
#
loop_
_entity_poly.entity_id
_entity_poly.type
_entity_poly.pdbx_seq_one_letter_code
_entity_poly.pdbx_strand_id
1 'polypeptide(L)'
;QWKLSEVDLQAQERWDDFTNQKYEMLKRTHSSHAPWTVIRSNDKYQARINAMRVILNSVPYQRGDSELDFVPDPEVVISGSREVETMEAERLRGGRFIS
;
A
#
# COMPACT_ATOMS: atom_id res chain seq x y z
N GLN A 1 -18.85 14.35 14.25
CA GLN A 1 -17.63 14.75 13.51
C GLN A 1 -16.47 14.62 14.47
N TRP A 2 -15.80 13.45 14.51
CA TRP A 2 -14.72 13.16 15.48
C TRP A 2 -13.41 12.69 14.81
N LYS A 3 -13.45 12.44 13.50
CA LYS A 3 -12.33 11.90 12.72
C LYS A 3 -11.61 12.96 11.86
N LEU A 4 -12.11 14.19 11.83
CA LEU A 4 -11.55 15.28 11.05
C LEU A 4 -10.79 16.21 12.00
N SER A 5 -9.48 16.29 11.80
CA SER A 5 -8.56 17.16 12.53
C SER A 5 -8.06 18.28 11.61
N GLU A 6 -7.54 19.34 12.22
CA GLU A 6 -6.89 20.44 11.49
C GLU A 6 -5.69 19.96 10.65
N VAL A 7 -5.04 18.88 11.10
CA VAL A 7 -3.93 18.23 10.39
C VAL A 7 -4.40 17.61 9.07
N ASP A 8 -5.61 17.06 9.01
CA ASP A 8 -6.15 16.43 7.80
C ASP A 8 -6.36 17.46 6.67
N LEU A 9 -6.72 18.71 7.02
CA LEU A 9 -6.85 19.80 6.06
C LEU A 9 -5.49 20.22 5.50
N GLN A 10 -4.49 20.39 6.38
CA GLN A 10 -3.12 20.76 5.97
C GLN A 10 -2.43 19.64 5.18
N ALA A 11 -2.80 18.38 5.43
CA ALA A 11 -2.25 17.24 4.70
C ALA A 11 -2.55 17.28 3.20
N GLN A 12 -3.70 17.84 2.81
CA GLN A 12 -4.06 17.99 1.41
C GLN A 12 -3.16 18.99 0.67
N GLU A 13 -2.78 20.10 1.33
CA GLU A 13 -1.84 21.08 0.77
C GLU A 13 -0.41 20.53 0.65
N ARG A 14 -0.05 19.60 1.55
CA ARG A 14 1.29 18.98 1.63
C ARG A 14 1.38 17.63 0.93
N TRP A 15 0.50 17.37 -0.03
CA TRP A 15 0.43 16.07 -0.73
C TRP A 15 1.77 15.62 -1.30
N ASP A 16 2.51 16.53 -1.95
CA ASP A 16 3.81 16.24 -2.55
C ASP A 16 4.86 15.85 -1.48
N ASP A 17 4.85 16.53 -0.33
CA ASP A 17 5.74 16.22 0.80
C ASP A 17 5.47 14.82 1.34
N PHE A 18 4.19 14.50 1.62
CA PHE A 18 3.80 13.17 2.10
C PHE A 18 4.14 12.07 1.10
N THR A 19 3.96 12.33 -0.19
CA THR A 19 4.31 11.38 -1.25
C THR A 19 5.82 11.14 -1.29
N ASN A 20 6.63 12.18 -1.11
CA ASN A 20 8.08 12.03 -1.01
C ASN A 20 8.51 11.28 0.26
N GLN A 21 7.86 11.52 1.40
CA GLN A 21 8.13 10.74 2.62
C GLN A 21 7.73 9.27 2.46
N LYS A 22 6.62 8.96 1.78
CA LYS A 22 6.23 7.59 1.42
C LYS A 22 7.34 6.90 0.63
N TYR A 23 7.85 7.56 -0.40
CA TYR A 23 8.94 7.04 -1.22
C TYR A 23 10.20 6.73 -0.39
N GLU A 24 10.67 7.69 0.41
CA GLU A 24 11.87 7.50 1.25
C GLU A 24 11.68 6.40 2.30
N MET A 25 10.48 6.33 2.92
CA MET A 25 10.14 5.27 3.87
C MET A 25 10.21 3.90 3.21
N LEU A 26 9.54 3.70 2.07
CA LEU A 26 9.54 2.43 1.37
C LEU A 26 10.95 2.03 0.95
N LYS A 27 11.72 2.97 0.37
CA LYS A 27 13.10 2.71 -0.09
C LYS A 27 14.04 2.29 1.03
N ARG A 28 13.90 2.86 2.23
CA ARG A 28 14.81 2.61 3.35
C ARG A 28 14.42 1.43 4.23
N THR A 29 13.12 1.12 4.31
CA THR A 29 12.60 0.18 5.31
C THR A 29 11.94 -1.07 4.71
N HIS A 30 11.72 -1.13 3.40
CA HIS A 30 11.32 -2.38 2.73
C HIS A 30 12.50 -3.35 2.73
N SER A 31 12.33 -4.50 3.36
CA SER A 31 13.36 -5.53 3.46
C SER A 31 12.77 -6.93 3.30
N SER A 32 13.62 -7.94 3.07
CA SER A 32 13.19 -9.32 2.92
C SER A 32 12.58 -9.90 4.21
N HIS A 33 13.08 -9.48 5.39
CA HIS A 33 12.57 -9.94 6.68
C HIS A 33 11.31 -9.19 7.14
N ALA A 34 11.13 -7.93 6.69
CA ALA A 34 9.97 -7.11 6.99
C ALA A 34 9.50 -6.37 5.72
N PRO A 35 8.81 -7.05 4.80
CA PRO A 35 8.39 -6.46 3.55
C PRO A 35 7.16 -5.57 3.72
N TRP A 36 7.25 -4.33 3.22
CA TRP A 36 6.06 -3.53 2.95
C TRP A 36 5.16 -4.17 1.88
N THR A 37 3.87 -4.26 2.18
CA THR A 37 2.80 -4.59 1.24
C THR A 37 1.92 -3.37 1.05
N VAL A 38 1.75 -2.92 -0.19
CA VAL A 38 0.96 -1.74 -0.54
C VAL A 38 -0.40 -2.20 -1.04
N ILE A 39 -1.47 -1.60 -0.49
CA ILE A 39 -2.86 -1.94 -0.82
C ILE A 39 -3.53 -0.69 -1.41
N ARG A 40 -3.93 -0.76 -2.67
CA ARG A 40 -4.67 0.31 -3.35
C ARG A 40 -6.09 0.37 -2.79
N SER A 41 -6.48 1.53 -2.25
CA SER A 41 -7.68 1.66 -1.41
C SER A 41 -8.79 2.55 -1.96
N ASN A 42 -8.80 2.81 -3.27
CA ASN A 42 -9.87 3.58 -3.91
C ASN A 42 -11.23 2.88 -3.77
N ASP A 43 -11.28 1.55 -3.94
CA ASP A 43 -12.40 0.71 -3.53
C ASP A 43 -12.15 0.15 -2.12
N LYS A 44 -12.95 0.62 -1.15
CA LYS A 44 -12.83 0.21 0.26
C LYS A 44 -13.19 -1.26 0.50
N TYR A 45 -14.12 -1.81 -0.27
CA TYR A 45 -14.52 -3.21 -0.12
C TYR A 45 -13.38 -4.12 -0.59
N GLN A 46 -12.85 -3.86 -1.79
CA GLN A 46 -11.74 -4.63 -2.34
C GLN A 46 -10.47 -4.53 -1.48
N ALA A 47 -10.15 -3.33 -0.98
CA ALA A 47 -8.99 -3.14 -0.13
C ALA A 47 -9.07 -3.96 1.17
N ARG A 48 -10.26 -4.02 1.80
CA ARG A 48 -10.47 -4.78 3.05
C ARG A 48 -10.35 -6.28 2.84
N ILE A 49 -11.00 -6.81 1.80
CA ILE A 49 -10.94 -8.25 1.47
C ILE A 49 -9.50 -8.65 1.17
N ASN A 50 -8.80 -7.88 0.34
CA ASN A 50 -7.42 -8.17 -0.02
C ASN A 50 -6.44 -8.01 1.16
N ALA A 51 -6.64 -7.04 2.04
CA ALA A 51 -5.85 -6.94 3.27
C ALA A 51 -5.99 -8.19 4.15
N MET A 52 -7.22 -8.70 4.34
CA MET A 52 -7.45 -9.94 5.08
C MET A 52 -6.78 -11.14 4.40
N ARG A 53 -6.89 -11.26 3.08
CA ARG A 53 -6.22 -12.30 2.28
C ARG A 53 -4.69 -12.31 2.47
N VAL A 54 -4.06 -11.14 2.44
CA VAL A 54 -2.62 -10.99 2.68
C VAL A 54 -2.23 -11.50 4.06
N ILE A 55 -2.97 -11.12 5.11
CA ILE A 55 -2.68 -11.53 6.49
C ILE A 55 -2.89 -13.03 6.68
N LEU A 56 -3.99 -13.59 6.15
CA LEU A 56 -4.26 -15.01 6.28
C LEU A 56 -3.23 -15.85 5.53
N ASN A 57 -2.72 -15.41 4.37
CA ASN A 57 -1.67 -16.14 3.68
C ASN A 57 -0.28 -16.02 4.31
N SER A 58 -0.03 -15.05 5.20
CA SER A 58 1.30 -14.83 5.77
C SER A 58 1.60 -15.70 7.00
N VAL A 59 0.59 -16.33 7.60
CA VAL A 59 0.73 -17.13 8.82
C VAL A 59 0.30 -18.57 8.55
N PRO A 60 1.07 -19.58 8.98
CA PRO A 60 0.60 -20.97 8.95
C PRO A 60 -0.47 -21.17 10.04
N TYR A 61 -1.70 -21.49 9.62
CA TYR A 61 -2.79 -21.86 10.52
C TYR A 61 -3.57 -23.04 9.93
N GLN A 62 -4.35 -23.72 10.77
CA GLN A 62 -5.27 -24.75 10.28
C GLN A 62 -6.36 -24.08 9.44
N ARG A 63 -6.26 -24.24 8.12
CA ARG A 63 -7.26 -23.73 7.19
C ARG A 63 -8.59 -24.46 7.42
N GLY A 64 -9.68 -23.69 7.47
CA GLY A 64 -11.02 -24.23 7.65
C GLY A 64 -11.57 -24.75 6.33
N ASP A 65 -11.96 -23.83 5.45
CA ASP A 65 -12.52 -24.14 4.14
C ASP A 65 -11.45 -24.11 3.05
N SER A 66 -11.32 -25.20 2.29
CA SER A 66 -10.36 -25.36 1.18
C SER A 66 -10.83 -24.71 -0.12
N GLU A 67 -12.13 -24.40 -0.24
CA GLU A 67 -12.72 -23.80 -1.45
C GLU A 67 -12.52 -22.27 -1.49
N LEU A 68 -12.16 -21.65 -0.36
CA LEU A 68 -11.91 -20.22 -0.29
C LEU A 68 -10.58 -19.85 -0.93
N ASP A 69 -10.66 -19.05 -2.00
CA ASP A 69 -9.49 -18.44 -2.62
C ASP A 69 -9.00 -17.23 -1.80
N PHE A 70 -7.80 -17.39 -1.25
CA PHE A 70 -7.11 -16.34 -0.51
C PHE A 70 -6.08 -15.60 -1.36
N VAL A 71 -5.93 -15.88 -2.66
CA VAL A 71 -4.98 -15.14 -3.51
C VAL A 71 -5.38 -13.66 -3.55
N PRO A 72 -4.50 -12.73 -3.11
CA PRO A 72 -4.78 -11.31 -3.23
C PRO A 72 -4.80 -10.89 -4.69
N ASP A 73 -5.68 -9.98 -5.04
CA ASP A 73 -5.77 -9.38 -6.37
C ASP A 73 -4.47 -8.58 -6.66
N PRO A 74 -3.73 -8.91 -7.74
CA PRO A 74 -2.45 -8.26 -8.07
C PRO A 74 -2.59 -6.81 -8.54
N GLU A 75 -3.79 -6.35 -8.90
CA GLU A 75 -4.05 -4.94 -9.21
C GLU A 75 -4.29 -4.11 -7.93
N VAL A 76 -4.74 -4.77 -6.86
CA VAL A 76 -5.01 -4.13 -5.57
C VAL A 76 -3.81 -4.23 -4.63
N VAL A 77 -3.09 -5.35 -4.64
CA VAL A 77 -1.98 -5.64 -3.73
C VAL A 77 -0.67 -5.72 -4.49
N ILE A 78 0.26 -4.84 -4.16
CA ILE A 78 1.59 -4.78 -4.77
C ILE A 78 2.69 -4.79 -3.70
N SER A 79 3.85 -5.31 -4.06
CA SER A 79 5.02 -5.29 -3.18
C SER A 79 5.57 -3.87 -3.04
N GLY A 80 6.18 -3.57 -1.89
CA GLY A 80 6.87 -2.29 -1.69
C GLY A 80 7.95 -2.03 -2.73
N SER A 81 8.69 -3.06 -3.16
CA SER A 81 9.68 -2.95 -4.25
C SER A 81 9.05 -2.47 -5.56
N ARG A 82 7.91 -3.07 -5.97
CA ARG A 82 7.19 -2.67 -7.18
C ARG A 82 6.63 -1.25 -7.10
N GLU A 83 6.16 -0.84 -5.93
CA GLU A 83 5.73 0.54 -5.70
C GLU A 83 6.90 1.52 -5.86
N VAL A 84 8.06 1.22 -5.27
CA VAL A 84 9.27 2.06 -5.40
C VAL A 84 9.69 2.19 -6.87
N GLU A 85 9.73 1.09 -7.63
CA GLU A 85 10.04 1.10 -9.06
C GLU A 85 9.06 2.00 -9.85
N THR A 86 7.77 1.91 -9.53
CA THR A 86 6.73 2.72 -10.17
C THR A 86 6.94 4.22 -9.90
N MET A 87 7.22 4.57 -8.64
CA MET A 87 7.50 5.94 -8.22
C MET A 87 8.80 6.49 -8.86
N GLU A 88 9.85 5.68 -8.96
CA GLU A 88 11.08 6.08 -9.65
C GLU A 88 10.82 6.35 -11.14
N ALA A 89 10.02 5.51 -11.80
CA ALA A 89 9.63 5.71 -13.19
C ALA A 89 8.79 6.99 -13.40
N GLU A 90 7.87 7.32 -12.49
CA GLU A 90 7.14 8.59 -12.51
C GLU A 90 8.07 9.79 -12.37
N ARG A 91 8.99 9.75 -11.41
CA ARG A 91 9.96 10.81 -11.18
C ARG A 91 10.86 11.04 -12.40
N LEU A 92 11.30 9.97 -13.07
CA LEU A 92 12.11 10.07 -14.29
C LEU A 92 11.32 10.67 -15.47
N ARG A 93 10.03 10.35 -15.60
CA ARG A 93 9.19 10.85 -16.70
C ARG A 93 8.72 12.28 -16.50
N GLY A 94 8.31 12.65 -15.30
CA GLY A 94 7.61 13.91 -15.03
C GLY A 94 8.28 14.82 -14.01
N GLY A 95 9.41 14.42 -13.42
CA GLY A 95 10.08 15.18 -12.34
C GLY A 95 9.32 15.19 -11.01
N ARG A 96 8.14 14.56 -10.93
CA ARG A 96 7.26 14.47 -9.76
C ARG A 96 6.53 13.13 -9.73
N PHE A 97 6.16 12.66 -8.54
CA PHE A 97 5.31 11.49 -8.34
C PHE A 97 3.86 11.77 -8.75
N ILE A 98 3.18 10.77 -9.31
CA ILE A 98 1.79 10.86 -9.77
C ILE A 98 1.07 9.68 -9.14
N SER A 99 0.29 9.95 -8.08
CA SER A 99 -0.33 8.94 -7.19
C SER A 99 -0.95 7.71 -7.87
#